data_AF-A0A8J9VBL3-F1
#
_entry.id   AF-A0A8J9VBL3-F1
#
_cell.length_a   1.000
_cell.length_b   1.000
_cell.length_c   1.000
_cell.angle_alpha   90.00
_cell.angle_beta   90.00
_cell.angle_gamma   90.00
#
_symmetry.space_group_name_H-M   'P 1'
#
loop_
_entity.id
_entity.type
_entity.pdbx_description
1 polymer ?
#
loop_
_entity_poly.entity_id
_entity_poly.type
_entity_poly.pdbx_seq_one_letter_code
_entity_poly.pdbx_strand_id
1 'polypeptide(L)'
;MSAVRCNVPGCSSNLRRGDLPHHLATYQEAHLRQVSSLARQMKRQLAGAEWTGEQRLTPVKARGLTISSSNWTIEAFQEKVGRGQKLFVSPTFRRFEGNWRMVMEKKERWVLGLQLLSRLEAILLRFKIAILPPPNTDAEIMATGREGVMMTEGSAKGLQVNMSQEDLEAFTMEDGSLCIQVFLQEVDVV
;
A
#
# COMPACT_ATOMS: atom_id res chain seq x y z
N MET A 1 3.63 1.62 -28.78
CA MET A 1 4.79 1.17 -27.98
C MET A 1 4.38 1.14 -26.52
N SER A 2 4.52 0.01 -25.82
CA SER A 2 4.04 -0.15 -24.45
C SER A 2 5.01 0.47 -23.45
N ALA A 3 4.58 1.51 -22.75
CA ALA A 3 5.29 2.02 -21.58
C ALA A 3 5.11 1.05 -20.40
N VAL A 4 6.14 0.91 -19.58
CA VAL A 4 6.16 0.12 -18.35
C VAL A 4 6.74 0.99 -17.24
N ARG A 5 6.13 0.90 -16.06
CA ARG A 5 6.62 1.59 -14.87
C ARG A 5 7.79 0.82 -14.25
N CYS A 6 8.77 1.55 -13.72
CA CYS A 6 9.82 0.95 -12.91
C CYS A 6 9.20 0.24 -11.69
N ASN A 7 9.66 -0.97 -11.40
CA ASN A 7 9.11 -1.81 -10.33
C ASN A 7 9.77 -1.55 -8.96
N VAL A 8 10.77 -0.67 -8.89
CA VAL A 8 11.43 -0.29 -7.64
C VAL A 8 10.50 0.61 -6.81
N PRO A 9 10.20 0.26 -5.54
CA PRO A 9 9.41 1.12 -4.65
C PRO A 9 10.02 2.51 -4.48
N GLY A 10 9.21 3.55 -4.70
CA GLY A 10 9.64 4.96 -4.65
C GLY A 10 10.22 5.50 -5.96
N CYS A 11 10.43 4.66 -6.98
CA CYS A 11 10.76 5.11 -8.31
C CYS A 11 9.49 5.38 -9.13
N SER A 12 9.38 6.58 -9.69
CA SER A 12 8.21 7.04 -10.47
C SER A 12 8.40 6.98 -11.98
N SER A 13 9.54 6.46 -12.46
CA SER A 13 9.86 6.48 -13.89
C SER A 13 8.94 5.57 -14.72
N ASN A 14 8.32 6.16 -15.74
CA ASN A 14 7.61 5.48 -16.81
C ASN A 14 8.53 5.39 -18.03
N LEU A 15 8.79 4.18 -18.51
CA LEU A 15 9.84 3.90 -19.50
C LEU A 15 9.28 3.05 -20.62
N ARG A 16 9.91 3.04 -21.80
CA ARG A 16 9.57 2.00 -22.77
C ARG A 16 10.08 0.66 -22.24
N ARG A 17 9.39 -0.43 -22.56
CA ARG A 17 9.79 -1.77 -22.10
C ARG A 17 11.25 -2.12 -22.41
N GLY A 18 11.79 -1.66 -23.54
CA GLY A 18 13.19 -1.85 -23.91
C GLY A 18 14.19 -1.04 -23.08
N ASP A 19 13.76 0.07 -22.47
CA ASP A 19 14.62 0.99 -21.71
C ASP A 19 14.69 0.63 -20.22
N LEU A 20 13.78 -0.23 -19.74
CA LEU A 20 13.70 -0.65 -18.35
C LEU A 20 15.00 -1.28 -17.82
N PRO A 21 15.67 -2.21 -18.53
CA PRO A 21 16.93 -2.78 -18.04
C PRO A 21 18.03 -1.73 -17.90
N HIS A 22 18.11 -0.79 -18.85
CA HIS A 22 19.09 0.28 -18.81
C HIS A 22 18.83 1.23 -17.65
N HIS A 23 17.59 1.64 -17.44
CA HIS A 23 17.20 2.46 -16.29
C HIS A 23 17.52 1.76 -14.94
N LEU A 24 17.20 0.47 -14.80
CA LEU A 24 17.48 -0.27 -13.58
C LEU A 24 18.98 -0.32 -13.26
N ALA A 25 19.82 -0.48 -14.29
CA ALA A 25 21.28 -0.47 -14.15
C ALA A 25 21.82 0.93 -13.82
N THR A 26 21.38 1.95 -14.55
CA THR A 26 21.86 3.34 -14.39
C THR A 26 21.48 3.93 -13.02
N TYR A 27 20.29 3.61 -12.49
CA TYR A 27 19.77 4.19 -11.25
C TYR A 27 19.82 3.23 -10.05
N GLN A 28 20.61 2.15 -10.12
CA GLN A 28 20.67 1.11 -9.09
C GLN A 28 20.97 1.65 -7.68
N GLU A 29 21.92 2.57 -7.53
CA GLU A 29 22.23 3.16 -6.22
C GLU A 29 21.13 4.06 -5.69
N ALA A 30 20.49 4.86 -6.56
CA ALA A 30 19.37 5.72 -6.19
C ALA A 30 18.17 4.88 -5.73
N HIS A 31 17.88 3.79 -6.45
CA HIS A 31 16.88 2.79 -6.08
C HIS A 31 17.16 2.16 -4.71
N LEU A 32 18.40 1.72 -4.47
CA LEU A 32 18.80 1.15 -3.18
C LEU A 32 18.64 2.16 -2.03
N ARG A 33 18.99 3.43 -2.25
CA ARG A 33 18.83 4.50 -1.26
C ARG A 33 17.37 4.80 -0.97
N GLN A 34 16.52 4.90 -1.99
CA GLN A 34 15.07 5.14 -1.83
C GLN A 34 14.41 4.01 -1.03
N VAL A 35 14.65 2.75 -1.42
CA VAL A 35 14.11 1.58 -0.73
C VAL A 35 14.61 1.53 0.72
N SER A 36 15.89 1.81 0.95
CA SER A 36 16.48 1.80 2.31
C SER A 36 15.96 2.95 3.18
N SER A 37 15.78 4.14 2.62
CA SER A 37 15.24 5.30 3.32
C SER A 37 13.79 5.05 3.75
N LEU A 38 12.98 4.58 2.81
CA LEU A 38 11.59 4.20 3.04
C LEU A 38 11.51 3.11 4.12
N ALA A 39 12.28 2.02 3.98
CA ALA A 39 12.33 0.96 4.98
C ALA A 39 12.74 1.46 6.38
N ARG A 40 13.69 2.39 6.47
CA ARG A 40 14.16 2.95 7.75
C ARG A 40 13.14 3.87 8.39
N GLN A 41 12.49 4.74 7.63
CA GLN A 41 11.42 5.62 8.12
C GLN A 41 10.24 4.77 8.61
N MET A 42 9.85 3.77 7.84
CA MET A 42 8.78 2.86 8.22
C MET A 42 9.10 2.06 9.49
N LYS A 43 10.35 1.58 9.61
CA LYS A 43 10.82 0.89 10.83
C LYS A 43 10.73 1.81 12.06
N ARG A 44 11.11 3.08 11.95
CA ARG A 44 11.02 4.07 13.04
C ARG A 44 9.57 4.38 13.40
N GLN A 45 8.70 4.58 12.42
CA GLN A 45 7.29 4.86 12.66
C GLN A 45 6.51 3.67 13.22
N LEU A 46 6.90 2.44 12.89
CA LEU A 46 6.33 1.24 13.51
C LEU A 46 6.80 1.04 14.95
N ALA A 47 7.92 1.64 15.33
CA ALA A 47 8.50 1.52 16.66
C ALA A 47 8.07 2.65 17.64
N GLY A 48 7.58 3.80 17.14
CA GLY A 48 7.50 5.03 17.95
C GLY A 48 6.14 5.75 18.03
N ALA A 49 4.99 5.13 17.74
CA ALA A 49 3.71 5.84 17.73
C ALA A 49 2.92 5.70 19.05
N GLU A 50 2.81 6.79 19.81
CA GLU A 50 1.80 6.99 20.85
C GLU A 50 0.41 7.31 20.26
N TRP A 51 -0.59 7.32 21.15
CA TRP A 51 -1.95 6.83 20.99
C TRP A 51 -2.97 7.93 20.69
N THR A 52 -3.98 7.63 19.85
CA THR A 52 -5.22 8.42 19.82
C THR A 52 -6.40 7.51 19.46
N GLY A 53 -7.34 7.32 20.40
CA GLY A 53 -8.73 6.93 20.11
C GLY A 53 -9.11 5.46 20.34
N GLU A 54 -9.64 5.19 21.54
CA GLU A 54 -10.61 4.15 21.95
C GLU A 54 -10.89 2.95 21.03
N GLN A 55 -10.15 1.85 21.24
CA GLN A 55 -10.67 0.48 21.30
C GLN A 55 -9.74 -0.37 22.19
N ARG A 56 -10.32 -1.22 23.06
CA ARG A 56 -9.56 -1.97 24.08
C ARG A 56 -8.53 -2.91 23.45
N LEU A 57 -7.34 -2.89 24.02
CA LEU A 57 -6.11 -3.38 23.40
C LEU A 57 -5.80 -4.81 23.80
N THR A 58 -5.41 -5.62 22.82
CA THR A 58 -4.57 -6.79 23.08
C THR A 58 -3.13 -6.35 22.86
N PRO A 59 -2.25 -6.39 23.88
CA PRO A 59 -0.83 -6.09 23.68
C PRO A 59 -0.25 -7.12 22.68
N VAL A 60 0.45 -6.64 21.65
CA VAL A 60 1.04 -7.50 20.60
C VAL A 60 2.51 -7.15 20.39
N LYS A 61 3.34 -8.16 20.14
CA LYS A 61 4.77 -8.04 19.82
C LYS A 61 5.01 -8.48 18.39
N ALA A 62 5.88 -7.78 17.66
CA ALA A 62 6.21 -8.18 16.30
C ALA A 62 6.81 -9.60 16.26
N ARG A 63 6.32 -10.44 15.35
CA ARG A 63 6.87 -11.77 15.09
C ARG A 63 8.11 -11.60 14.20
N GLY A 64 9.22 -11.20 14.83
CA GLY A 64 10.45 -10.82 14.14
C GLY A 64 10.44 -9.40 13.57
N LEU A 65 11.44 -9.08 12.72
CA LEU A 65 11.64 -7.74 12.16
C LEU A 65 11.16 -7.60 10.71
N THR A 66 10.59 -8.65 10.13
CA THR A 66 10.29 -8.72 8.69
C THR A 66 9.03 -7.92 8.36
N ILE A 67 9.18 -6.90 7.51
CA ILE A 67 8.07 -6.16 6.91
C ILE A 67 8.02 -6.56 5.44
N SER A 68 6.84 -7.01 4.99
CA SER A 68 6.57 -7.30 3.58
C SER A 68 5.81 -6.15 2.94
N SER A 69 6.06 -5.88 1.66
CA SER A 69 5.27 -4.91 0.88
C SER A 69 4.70 -5.49 -0.42
N SER A 70 3.68 -4.83 -0.95
CA SER A 70 3.10 -5.08 -2.27
C SER A 70 2.54 -3.79 -2.86
N ASN A 71 2.69 -3.61 -4.17
CA ASN A 71 2.26 -2.43 -4.89
C ASN A 71 1.06 -2.77 -5.79
N TRP A 72 0.17 -1.81 -5.95
CA TRP A 72 -0.97 -1.88 -6.86
C TRP A 72 -1.13 -0.55 -7.57
N THR A 73 -1.14 -0.61 -8.90
CA THR A 73 -1.41 0.54 -9.76
C THR A 73 -2.80 0.39 -10.37
N ILE A 74 -3.62 1.43 -10.22
CA ILE A 74 -4.88 1.58 -10.93
C ILE A 74 -4.62 2.46 -12.14
N GLU A 75 -4.50 1.84 -13.30
CA GLU A 75 -4.34 2.55 -14.57
C GLU A 75 -5.61 3.31 -14.95
N ALA A 76 -5.47 4.48 -15.57
CA ALA A 76 -6.58 5.35 -16.02
C ALA A 76 -7.63 5.59 -14.90
N PHE A 77 -7.16 5.85 -13.68
CA PHE A 77 -8.00 6.04 -12.49
C PHE A 77 -8.99 7.19 -12.68
N GLN A 78 -8.52 8.38 -13.08
CA GLN A 78 -9.38 9.55 -13.31
C GLN A 78 -10.47 9.29 -14.35
N GLU A 79 -10.10 8.66 -15.47
CA GLU A 79 -11.05 8.30 -16.53
C GLU A 79 -12.12 7.32 -16.02
N LYS A 80 -11.70 6.28 -15.28
CA LYS A 80 -12.59 5.29 -14.68
C LYS A 80 -13.55 5.91 -13.67
N VAL A 81 -13.05 6.80 -12.81
CA VAL A 81 -13.88 7.55 -11.86
C VAL A 81 -14.86 8.48 -12.60
N GLY A 82 -14.41 9.18 -13.64
CA GLY A 82 -15.25 10.03 -14.48
C GLY A 82 -16.37 9.27 -15.20
N ARG A 83 -16.14 7.99 -15.51
CA ARG A 83 -17.17 7.05 -16.04
C ARG A 83 -18.08 6.46 -14.95
N GLY A 84 -17.90 6.85 -13.70
CA GLY A 84 -18.72 6.40 -12.56
C GLY A 84 -18.26 5.10 -11.92
N GLN A 85 -17.03 4.61 -12.19
CA GLN A 85 -16.50 3.45 -11.50
C GLN A 85 -16.27 3.77 -10.01
N LYS A 86 -16.88 2.98 -9.12
CA LYS A 86 -16.83 3.15 -7.66
C LYS A 86 -16.04 2.06 -6.94
N LEU A 87 -15.65 0.98 -7.62
CA LEU A 87 -14.96 -0.15 -7.00
C LEU A 87 -13.74 -0.52 -7.85
N PHE A 88 -12.59 -0.63 -7.19
CA PHE A 88 -11.35 -1.14 -7.74
C PHE A 88 -10.80 -2.24 -6.85
N VAL A 89 -10.26 -3.28 -7.48
CA VAL A 89 -9.73 -4.44 -6.77
C VAL A 89 -8.35 -4.76 -7.35
N SER A 90 -7.37 -4.98 -6.50
CA SER A 90 -6.02 -5.34 -6.94
C SER A 90 -5.95 -6.78 -7.45
N PRO A 91 -4.93 -7.13 -8.25
CA PRO A 91 -4.52 -8.52 -8.40
C PRO A 91 -4.27 -9.18 -7.05
N THR A 92 -4.43 -10.51 -7.02
CA THR A 92 -4.12 -11.29 -5.82
C THR A 92 -2.61 -11.39 -5.63
N PHE A 93 -2.14 -11.24 -4.39
CA PHE A 93 -0.73 -11.39 -4.04
C PHE A 93 -0.56 -12.31 -2.82
N ARG A 94 0.53 -13.09 -2.80
CA ARG A 94 0.77 -14.10 -1.76
C ARG A 94 1.75 -13.59 -0.70
N ARG A 95 1.38 -13.60 0.58
CA ARG A 95 2.21 -13.22 1.75
C ARG A 95 1.76 -13.94 3.02
N PHE A 96 2.69 -14.23 3.94
CA PHE A 96 2.40 -14.92 5.22
C PHE A 96 1.52 -16.17 5.05
N GLU A 97 1.80 -16.96 4.01
CA GLU A 97 1.05 -18.18 3.65
C GLU A 97 -0.43 -17.95 3.29
N GLY A 98 -0.86 -16.70 3.13
CA GLY A 98 -2.18 -16.32 2.66
C GLY A 98 -2.17 -15.68 1.28
N ASN A 99 -3.34 -15.71 0.62
CA ASN A 99 -3.63 -14.94 -0.59
C ASN A 99 -4.38 -13.67 -0.21
N TRP A 100 -3.92 -12.53 -0.72
CA TRP A 100 -4.39 -11.21 -0.33
C TRP A 100 -4.81 -10.40 -1.53
N ARG A 101 -5.69 -9.43 -1.33
CA ARG A 101 -5.95 -8.35 -2.30
C ARG A 101 -6.26 -7.05 -1.60
N MET A 102 -5.96 -5.94 -2.26
CA MET A 102 -6.42 -4.61 -1.85
C MET A 102 -7.74 -4.28 -2.56
N VAL A 103 -8.60 -3.55 -1.86
CA VAL A 103 -9.91 -3.12 -2.37
C VAL A 103 -10.04 -1.63 -2.13
N MET A 104 -10.48 -0.88 -3.15
CA MET A 104 -10.82 0.54 -3.07
C MET A 104 -12.27 0.72 -3.45
N GLU A 105 -13.09 1.30 -2.57
CA GLU A 105 -14.52 1.50 -2.82
C GLU A 105 -14.96 2.93 -2.47
N LYS A 106 -15.75 3.55 -3.35
CA LYS A 106 -16.45 4.83 -3.11
C LYS A 106 -17.81 4.55 -2.51
N LYS A 107 -17.94 4.81 -1.21
CA LYS A 107 -19.24 4.89 -0.50
C LYS A 107 -19.66 6.36 -0.44
N GLU A 108 -19.77 6.93 0.76
CA GLU A 108 -19.81 8.38 0.96
C GLU A 108 -18.44 9.03 0.74
N ARG A 109 -17.38 8.31 1.12
CA ARG A 109 -15.97 8.63 0.89
C ARG A 109 -15.28 7.43 0.24
N TRP A 110 -14.07 7.65 -0.28
CA TRP A 110 -13.23 6.54 -0.74
C TRP A 110 -12.66 5.79 0.46
N VAL A 111 -12.66 4.47 0.39
CA VAL A 111 -12.13 3.58 1.43
C VAL A 111 -11.18 2.59 0.79
N LEU A 112 -9.97 2.46 1.34
CA LEU A 112 -9.03 1.39 0.97
C LEU A 112 -9.01 0.31 2.04
N GLY A 113 -9.01 -0.94 1.64
CA GLY A 113 -8.91 -2.06 2.56
C GLY A 113 -8.05 -3.19 2.05
N LEU A 114 -7.70 -4.06 2.98
CA LEU A 114 -6.98 -5.30 2.73
C LEU A 114 -7.92 -6.48 2.99
N GLN A 115 -7.95 -7.43 2.07
CA GLN A 115 -8.77 -8.62 2.19
C GLN A 115 -7.89 -9.87 2.16
N LEU A 116 -8.11 -10.76 3.13
CA LEU A 116 -7.56 -12.10 3.14
C LEU A 116 -8.50 -13.04 2.38
N LEU A 117 -8.03 -13.58 1.26
CA LEU A 117 -8.81 -14.45 0.38
C LEU A 117 -8.75 -15.92 0.79
N SER A 118 -7.60 -16.40 1.24
CA SER A 118 -7.43 -17.77 1.73
C SER A 118 -6.19 -17.89 2.59
N ARG A 119 -6.31 -18.64 3.69
CA ARG A 119 -5.22 -19.08 4.58
C ARG A 119 -5.77 -20.15 5.51
N LEU A 120 -4.96 -21.17 5.83
CA LEU A 120 -5.39 -22.27 6.71
C LEU A 120 -5.77 -21.79 8.12
N GLU A 121 -5.06 -20.79 8.64
CA GLU A 121 -5.26 -20.26 9.99
C GLU A 121 -5.47 -18.75 9.96
N ALA A 122 -6.21 -18.24 10.94
CA ALA A 122 -6.32 -16.79 11.17
C ALA A 122 -4.93 -16.18 11.42
N ILE A 123 -4.73 -14.94 10.99
CA ILE A 123 -3.46 -14.24 11.17
C ILE A 123 -3.66 -12.93 11.91
N LEU A 124 -2.77 -12.61 12.82
CA LEU A 124 -2.70 -11.31 13.46
C LEU A 124 -1.66 -10.45 12.72
N LEU A 125 -2.11 -9.34 12.12
CA LEU A 125 -1.28 -8.51 11.25
C LEU A 125 -1.35 -7.04 11.62
N ARG A 126 -0.19 -6.38 11.62
CA ARG A 126 -0.12 -4.92 11.42
C ARG A 126 -0.03 -4.64 9.94
N PHE A 127 -0.80 -3.67 9.45
CA PHE A 127 -0.67 -3.24 8.07
C PHE A 127 -0.83 -1.73 7.90
N LYS A 128 -0.14 -1.19 6.88
CA LYS A 128 -0.27 0.20 6.45
C LYS A 128 -0.57 0.23 4.96
N ILE A 129 -1.44 1.14 4.55
CA ILE A 129 -1.72 1.40 3.13
C ILE A 129 -1.36 2.85 2.87
N ALA A 130 -0.49 3.08 1.90
CA ALA A 130 -0.06 4.39 1.46
C ALA A 130 -0.47 4.60 0.00
N ILE A 131 -0.93 5.80 -0.33
CA ILE A 131 -1.05 6.25 -1.71
C ILE A 131 0.24 6.99 -2.04
N LEU A 132 0.93 6.53 -3.08
CA LEU A 132 2.21 7.09 -3.46
C LEU A 132 1.98 8.38 -4.24
N PRO A 133 2.60 9.51 -3.84
CA PRO A 133 2.44 10.77 -4.54
C PRO A 133 3.10 10.75 -5.92
N PRO A 134 2.77 11.71 -6.79
CA PRO A 134 3.50 11.98 -8.03
C PRO A 134 4.99 12.28 -7.75
N PRO A 135 5.88 12.08 -8.73
CA PRO A 135 7.27 12.52 -8.63
C PRO A 135 7.38 13.97 -8.14
N ASN A 136 8.35 14.26 -7.26
CA ASN A 136 8.65 15.60 -6.73
C ASN A 136 7.58 16.23 -5.82
N THR A 137 6.66 15.44 -5.25
CA THR A 137 5.72 15.92 -4.24
C THR A 137 6.10 15.35 -2.86
N ASP A 138 6.30 16.23 -1.88
CA ASP A 138 6.67 15.85 -0.49
C ASP A 138 5.46 15.44 0.39
N ALA A 139 4.28 15.30 -0.21
CA ALA A 139 3.04 14.98 0.51
C ALA A 139 2.79 13.46 0.54
N GLU A 140 2.64 12.90 1.75
CA GLU A 140 2.24 11.50 1.94
C GLU A 140 0.85 11.41 2.58
N ILE A 141 -0.13 10.83 1.88
CA ILE A 141 -1.37 10.38 2.50
C ILE A 141 -1.22 8.90 2.85
N MET A 142 -1.19 8.65 4.16
CA MET A 142 -1.04 7.31 4.74
C MET A 142 -2.26 6.97 5.60
N ALA A 143 -2.89 5.82 5.34
CA ALA A 143 -3.72 5.16 6.33
C ALA A 143 -2.91 4.15 7.12
N THR A 144 -2.99 4.29 8.44
CA THR A 144 -2.17 3.50 9.35
C THR A 144 -3.03 2.57 10.18
N GLY A 145 -2.91 1.26 9.95
CA GLY A 145 -3.43 0.22 10.84
C GLY A 145 -2.41 0.04 11.92
N ARG A 146 -2.64 0.72 13.05
CA ARG A 146 -1.70 0.69 14.17
C ARG A 146 -1.89 -0.56 15.04
N GLU A 147 -2.94 -1.34 14.81
CA GLU A 147 -3.28 -2.56 15.57
C GLU A 147 -2.81 -3.85 14.87
N GLY A 148 -2.58 -4.90 15.67
CA GLY A 148 -2.64 -6.26 15.15
C GLY A 148 -4.09 -6.59 14.84
N VAL A 149 -4.46 -6.57 13.57
CA VAL A 149 -5.80 -6.92 13.10
C VAL A 149 -5.84 -8.42 12.87
N MET A 150 -6.78 -9.09 13.55
CA MET A 150 -7.07 -10.48 13.26
C MET A 150 -7.77 -10.57 11.92
N MET A 151 -7.11 -11.19 10.94
CA MET A 151 -7.62 -11.45 9.61
C MET A 151 -8.01 -12.93 9.53
N THR A 152 -9.27 -13.18 9.19
CA THR A 152 -9.79 -14.51 8.86
C THR A 152 -10.07 -14.61 7.37
N GLU A 153 -10.15 -15.83 6.84
CA GLU A 153 -10.51 -16.04 5.45
C GLU A 153 -11.84 -15.37 5.09
N GLY A 154 -11.90 -14.75 3.91
CA GLY A 154 -13.05 -13.99 3.43
C GLY A 154 -13.20 -12.60 4.06
N SER A 155 -12.54 -12.33 5.19
CA SER A 155 -12.63 -11.02 5.85
C SER A 155 -11.88 -9.94 5.07
N ALA A 156 -12.61 -8.87 4.75
CA ALA A 156 -12.03 -7.60 4.37
C ALA A 156 -11.97 -6.73 5.62
N LYS A 157 -10.76 -6.36 6.04
CA LYS A 157 -10.57 -5.36 7.09
C LYS A 157 -9.94 -4.15 6.44
N GLY A 158 -10.74 -3.10 6.34
CA GLY A 158 -10.28 -1.80 5.91
C GLY A 158 -9.70 -1.05 7.09
N LEU A 159 -8.63 -0.31 6.82
CA LEU A 159 -8.47 0.97 7.49
C LEU A 159 -9.34 1.94 6.73
N GLN A 160 -10.25 2.64 7.39
CA GLN A 160 -10.88 3.79 6.75
C GLN A 160 -9.80 4.84 6.49
N VAL A 161 -9.23 4.81 5.29
CA VAL A 161 -8.47 5.92 4.74
C VAL A 161 -9.55 6.90 4.33
N ASN A 162 -9.92 7.79 5.25
CA ASN A 162 -10.94 8.80 5.00
C ASN A 162 -10.37 9.85 4.04
N MET A 163 -10.26 9.50 2.76
CA MET A 163 -9.80 10.39 1.71
C MET A 163 -10.97 11.05 1.01
N SER A 164 -10.86 12.35 0.82
CA SER A 164 -11.72 13.06 -0.11
C SER A 164 -11.40 12.68 -1.55
N GLN A 165 -12.28 13.04 -2.48
CA GLN A 165 -11.97 12.88 -3.90
C GLN A 165 -10.82 13.82 -4.33
N GLU A 166 -10.75 15.02 -3.76
CA GLU A 166 -9.69 16.00 -4.00
C GLU A 166 -8.32 15.44 -3.58
N ASP A 167 -8.25 14.76 -2.43
CA ASP A 167 -7.04 14.09 -1.96
C ASP A 167 -6.56 13.01 -2.94
N LEU A 168 -7.46 12.31 -3.62
CA LEU A 168 -7.08 11.29 -4.60
C LEU A 168 -6.64 11.88 -5.93
N GLU A 169 -7.27 12.99 -6.34
CA GLU A 169 -6.91 13.70 -7.56
C GLU A 169 -5.50 14.29 -7.44
N ALA A 170 -5.14 14.86 -6.28
CA ALA A 170 -3.79 15.35 -5.99
C ALA A 170 -2.70 14.26 -6.01
N PHE A 171 -3.08 13.00 -5.77
CA PHE A 171 -2.18 11.85 -5.76
C PHE A 171 -2.21 11.05 -7.06
N THR A 172 -3.02 11.47 -8.03
CA THR A 172 -3.04 10.86 -9.36
C THR A 172 -1.81 11.33 -10.15
N MET A 173 -1.10 10.38 -10.75
CA MET A 173 0.06 10.62 -11.61
C MET A 173 -0.34 11.37 -12.88
N GLU A 174 0.63 11.99 -13.58
CA GLU A 174 0.38 12.71 -14.84
C GLU A 174 -0.28 11.85 -15.93
N ASP A 175 -0.04 10.53 -15.90
CA ASP A 175 -0.66 9.55 -16.81
C ASP A 175 -2.08 9.13 -16.39
N GLY A 176 -2.65 9.77 -15.37
CA GLY A 176 -3.97 9.46 -14.84
C GLY A 176 -4.00 8.20 -13.97
N SER A 177 -2.86 7.59 -13.63
CA SER A 177 -2.80 6.40 -12.77
C SER A 177 -2.72 6.74 -11.27
N LEU A 178 -3.25 5.86 -10.43
CA LEU A 178 -3.13 5.95 -8.97
C LEU A 178 -2.29 4.78 -8.45
N CYS A 179 -1.28 5.06 -7.62
CA CYS A 179 -0.42 4.02 -7.04
C CYS A 179 -0.64 3.85 -5.55
N ILE A 180 -0.86 2.60 -5.14
CA ILE A 180 -1.15 2.22 -3.78
C ILE A 180 -0.10 1.18 -3.35
N GLN A 181 0.45 1.35 -2.16
CA GLN A 181 1.38 0.41 -1.57
C GLN A 181 0.87 -0.05 -0.22
N VAL A 182 0.89 -1.36 0.00
CA VAL A 182 0.59 -1.97 1.30
C VAL A 182 1.85 -2.53 1.93
N PHE A 183 1.97 -2.33 3.24
CA PHE A 183 3.00 -2.90 4.08
C PHE A 183 2.34 -3.79 5.13
N LEU A 184 2.89 -4.97 5.35
CA LEU A 184 2.33 -6.00 6.20
C LEU A 184 3.42 -6.52 7.15
N GLN A 185 3.05 -6.74 8.41
CA GLN A 185 3.91 -7.32 9.44
C GLN A 185 3.10 -8.28 10.32
N GLU A 186 3.58 -9.51 10.48
CA GLU A 186 3.01 -10.49 11.40
C GLU A 186 3.37 -10.16 12.85
N VAL A 187 2.42 -10.34 13.76
CA VAL A 187 2.58 -10.04 15.19
C VAL A 187 2.00 -11.17 16.04
N ASP A 188 2.54 -11.35 17.24
CA ASP A 188 2.10 -12.29 18.26
C ASP A 188 1.38 -11.54 19.39
N VAL A 189 0.45 -12.21 20.07
CA VAL A 189 -0.16 -11.70 21.31
C VAL A 189 0.85 -11.80 22.47
N VAL A 190 0.91 -10.76 23.31
CA VAL A 190 1.74 -10.71 24.53
C VAL A 190 0.90 -11.07 25.75
#